data_AF-A0A7X8LHV8-F1
#
_entry.id   AF-A0A7X8LHV8-F1
#
_cell.length_a   1.000
_cell.length_b   1.000
_cell.length_c   1.000
_cell.angle_alpha   90.00
_cell.angle_beta   90.00
_cell.angle_gamma   90.00
#
_symmetry.space_group_name_H-M   'P 1'
#
loop_
_entity.id
_entity.type
_entity.pdbx_description
1 polymer ?
#
loop_
_entity_poly.entity_id
_entity_poly.type
_entity_poly.pdbx_seq_one_letter_code
_entity_poly.pdbx_strand_id
1 'polypeptide(L)' 'MVCCGYNEDRVRKIITEGLAACRGGFPHIHLKDVETLESDFTRMKRWTTLVRRIIDDVWS' A
#
# COMPACT_ATOMS: atom_id res chain seq x y z
N MET A 1 -4.75 1.32 -5.94
CA MET A 1 -4.45 2.66 -6.50
C MET A 1 -5.53 3.01 -7.50
N VAL A 2 -6.20 4.14 -7.32
CA VAL A 2 -7.09 4.72 -8.34
C VAL A 2 -6.33 5.92 -8.94
N CYS A 3 -5.57 5.64 -10.01
CA CYS A 3 -5.06 6.55 -11.06
C CYS A 3 -4.48 7.95 -10.76
N CYS A 4 -3.76 8.24 -9.66
CA CYS A 4 -3.23 9.61 -9.45
C CYS A 4 -1.87 9.71 -8.75
N GLY A 5 -0.79 9.24 -9.38
CA GLY A 5 0.59 9.42 -8.88
C GLY A 5 0.90 8.70 -7.56
N TYR A 6 2.15 8.81 -7.12
CA TYR A 6 2.61 8.21 -5.86
C TYR A 6 2.35 9.16 -4.67
N ASN A 7 1.42 8.79 -3.80
CA ASN A 7 1.09 9.53 -2.59
C ASN A 7 1.02 8.59 -1.38
N GLU A 8 1.98 8.72 -0.46
CA GLU A 8 2.11 7.83 0.70
C GLU A 8 0.94 7.94 1.69
N ASP A 9 0.38 9.13 1.89
CA ASP A 9 -0.80 9.31 2.77
C ASP A 9 -2.03 8.62 2.22
N ARG A 10 -2.21 8.68 0.89
CA ARG A 10 -3.29 7.97 0.20
C ARG A 10 -3.09 6.46 0.26
N VAL A 11 -1.85 5.98 0.09
CA VAL A 11 -1.51 4.56 0.27
C VAL A 11 -1.85 4.13 1.70
N ARG A 12 -1.43 4.91 2.70
CA ARG A 12 -1.73 4.63 4.11
C ARG A 12 -3.22 4.49 4.35
N LYS A 13 -4.01 5.47 3.93
CA LYS A 13 -5.46 5.46 4.08
C LYS A 13 -6.10 4.21 3.47
N ILE A 14 -5.81 3.93 2.19
CA ILE A 14 -6.42 2.81 1.46
C ILE A 14 -6.05 1.46 2.10
N ILE A 15 -4.77 1.27 2.44
CA ILE A 15 -4.29 0.00 2.98
C ILE A 15 -4.81 -0.22 4.40
N THR A 16 -4.82 0.81 5.26
CA THR A 16 -5.38 0.71 6.62
C THR A 16 -6.87 0.37 6.58
N GLU A 17 -7.67 1.08 5.77
CA GLU A 17 -9.11 0.81 5.63
C GLU A 17 -9.37 -0.60 5.09
N GLY A 18 -8.60 -1.04 4.07
CA GLY A 18 -8.72 -2.38 3.50
C GLY A 18 -8.37 -3.50 4.49
N LEU A 19 -7.26 -3.37 5.21
CA LEU A 19 -6.85 -4.35 6.21
C LEU A 19 -7.84 -4.46 7.37
N ALA A 20 -8.38 -3.33 7.82
CA ALA A 20 -9.42 -3.30 8.85
C ALA A 20 -10.70 -4.03 8.38
N ALA A 21 -11.11 -3.80 7.13
CA ALA A 21 -12.27 -4.47 6.54
C ALA A 21 -12.06 -5.99 6.33
N CYS A 22 -10.81 -6.42 6.15
CA CYS A 22 -10.44 -7.83 5.95
C CYS A 22 -10.02 -8.57 7.23
N ARG A 23 -10.28 -8.02 8.42
CA ARG A 23 -9.86 -8.61 9.70
C ARG A 23 -10.44 -10.03 9.87
N GLY A 24 -9.58 -10.97 10.28
CA GLY A 24 -9.93 -12.39 10.41
C GLY A 24 -9.86 -13.18 9.10
N GLY A 25 -9.46 -12.55 7.98
CA GLY A 25 -9.20 -13.21 6.71
C GLY A 25 -7.71 -13.27 6.34
N PHE A 26 -7.44 -13.66 5.08
CA PHE A 26 -6.11 -13.75 4.48
C PHE A 26 -6.04 -12.92 3.19
N PRO A 27 -6.05 -11.57 3.25
CA PRO A 27 -6.08 -10.75 2.05
C PRO A 27 -4.69 -10.69 1.38
N HIS A 28 -4.72 -10.54 0.06
CA HIS A 28 -3.55 -10.28 -0.76
C HIS A 28 -3.52 -8.82 -1.19
N ILE A 29 -2.36 -8.17 -1.08
CA ILE A 29 -2.16 -6.79 -1.53
C ILE A 29 -1.33 -6.82 -2.82
N HIS A 30 -1.90 -6.30 -3.90
CA HIS A 30 -1.23 -6.22 -5.20
C HIS A 30 -0.97 -4.77 -5.60
N LEU A 31 0.27 -4.48 -6.01
CA LEU A 31 0.63 -3.24 -6.69
C LEU A 31 0.47 -3.45 -8.20
N LYS A 32 -0.69 -3.04 -8.74
CA LYS A 32 -1.08 -3.36 -10.14
C LYS A 32 -0.34 -2.55 -11.21
N ASP A 33 0.20 -1.38 -10.87
CA ASP A 33 0.71 -0.43 -11.87
C ASP A 33 2.08 0.13 -11.48
N VAL A 34 3.09 -0.16 -12.29
CA VAL A 34 4.47 0.31 -12.13
C VAL A 34 4.69 1.68 -12.79
N GLU A 35 3.84 2.09 -13.74
CA GLU A 35 3.94 3.42 -14.37
C GLU A 35 3.65 4.53 -13.35
N THR A 36 2.84 4.24 -12.32
CA THR A 36 2.63 5.13 -11.17
C THR A 36 3.84 5.29 -10.25
N LEU A 37 4.93 4.54 -10.48
CA LEU A 37 6.23 4.85 -9.89
C LEU A 37 6.88 6.07 -10.55
N GLU A 38 6.28 6.65 -11.61
CA GLU A 38 6.71 7.88 -12.27
C GLU A 38 8.21 7.87 -12.62
N SER A 39 8.67 6.76 -13.18
CA SER A 39 10.09 6.52 -13.53
C SER A 39 11.08 6.54 -12.35
N ASP A 40 10.59 6.58 -11.11
CA ASP A 40 11.39 6.52 -9.89
C ASP A 40 11.29 5.11 -9.26
N PHE A 41 12.27 4.27 -9.60
CA PHE A 41 12.37 2.90 -9.10
C PHE A 41 12.51 2.80 -7.57
N THR A 42 12.92 3.88 -6.88
CA THR A 42 13.05 3.86 -5.41
C THR A 42 11.70 3.78 -4.72
N ARG A 43 10.63 4.24 -5.38
CA ARG A 43 9.27 4.25 -4.84
C ARG A 43 8.70 2.87 -4.65
N MET A 44 9.13 1.87 -5.42
CA MET A 44 8.74 0.47 -5.18
C MET A 44 9.19 0.03 -3.78
N LYS A 45 10.45 0.31 -3.42
CA LYS A 45 11.02 -0.01 -2.12
C LYS A 45 10.34 0.77 -0.99
N ARG A 46 10.05 2.06 -1.21
CA ARG A 46 9.33 2.90 -0.24
C ARG A 46 7.90 2.39 -0.02
N TRP A 47 7.20 2.04 -1.10
CA TRP A 47 5.84 1.49 -1.03
C TRP A 47 5.80 0.18 -0.25
N THR A 48 6.69 -0.77 -0.56
CA THR A 48 6.71 -2.06 0.15
C THR A 48 7.04 -1.88 1.63
N THR A 49 7.99 -1.00 1.95
CA THR A 49 8.36 -0.67 3.34
C THR A 49 7.19 -0.03 4.10
N LEU A 50 6.49 0.93 3.46
CA LEU A 50 5.33 1.60 4.03
C LEU A 50 4.19 0.61 4.28
N VAL A 51 3.84 -0.20 3.28
CA VAL A 51 2.77 -1.21 3.40
C VAL A 51 3.08 -2.21 4.50
N ARG A 52 4.33 -2.67 4.59
CA ARG A 52 4.74 -3.58 5.66
C ARG A 52 4.51 -2.99 7.04
N ARG A 53 4.94 -1.74 7.25
CA ARG A 53 4.73 -1.03 8.51
C ARG A 53 3.25 -0.89 8.86
N ILE A 54 2.39 -0.57 7.88
CA ILE A 54 0.95 -0.46 8.11
C ILE A 54 0.35 -1.81 8.52
N ILE A 55 0.78 -2.91 7.90
CA ILE A 55 0.34 -4.26 8.28
C ILE A 55 0.74 -4.56 9.72
N ASP A 56 2.01 -4.32 10.07
CA ASP A 56 2.51 -4.53 11.43
C ASP A 56 1.72 -3.65 12.42
N ASP A 57 1.40 -2.39 12.10
CA ASP A 57 0.62 -1.49 12.97
C ASP A 57 -0.86 -1.95 13.16
N VAL A 58 -1.49 -2.53 12.14
CA VAL A 58 -2.93 -2.90 12.17
C VAL A 58 -3.18 -4.29 12.74
N TRP A 59 -2.23 -5.22 12.58
CA TRP A 59 -2.39 -6.63 12.94
C TRP A 59 -1.33 -7.16 13.94
N SER A 60 -0.55 -6.29 14.57
CA SER A 60 0.15 -6.67 15.81
C SER A 60 -0.82 -6.94 16.96
#